data_AF-A0A378AXE1-F1
#
_entry.id   AF-A0A378AXE1-F1
#
_cell.length_a   1.000
_cell.length_b   1.000
_cell.length_c   1.000
_cell.angle_alpha   90.00
_cell.angle_beta   90.00
_cell.angle_gamma   90.00
#
_symmetry.space_group_name_H-M   'P 1'
#
loop_
_entity.id
_entity.type
_entity.pdbx_description
1 polymer ?
#
loop_
_entity_poly.entity_id
_entity_poly.type
_entity_poly.pdbx_seq_one_letter_code
_entity_poly.pdbx_strand_id
1 'polypeptide(L)'
;MKLRWLLILVVFLAGCSSKHDYTNPPWNPEVPVKRAMQWMPISEKAGAAWGVDPQLITAIIAIESGGNPAVVSKSGAVGLMQLKPSTSGRDVYRRMGWRGEPSVSELKNPERNISMGPPI
;
A
#
# COMPACT_ATOMS: atom_id res chain seq x y z
N MET A 1 32.27 40.00 -23.53
CA MET A 1 32.31 39.03 -22.41
C MET A 1 30.92 38.72 -21.80
N LYS A 2 29.79 38.92 -22.50
CA LYS A 2 28.44 38.74 -21.91
C LYS A 2 27.59 37.60 -22.54
N LEU A 3 27.94 37.12 -23.73
CA LEU A 3 27.14 36.11 -24.45
C LEU A 3 27.49 34.65 -24.05
N ARG A 4 28.77 34.37 -23.75
CA ARG A 4 29.23 33.05 -23.27
C ARG A 4 28.64 32.68 -21.90
N TRP A 5 28.43 33.67 -21.03
CA TRP A 5 27.78 33.47 -19.74
C TRP A 5 26.27 33.24 -19.87
N LEU A 6 25.62 33.89 -20.84
CA LEU A 6 24.19 33.68 -21.09
C LEU A 6 23.90 32.26 -21.60
N LEU A 7 24.77 31.72 -22.47
CA LEU A 7 24.66 30.35 -23.00
C LEU A 7 24.83 29.28 -21.90
N ILE A 8 25.77 29.48 -20.98
CA ILE A 8 25.96 28.56 -19.83
C ILE A 8 24.69 28.54 -18.95
N LEU A 9 24.03 29.69 -18.78
CA LEU A 9 22.82 29.82 -17.96
C LEU A 9 21.59 29.12 -18.60
N VAL A 10 21.50 29.09 -19.93
CA VAL A 10 20.44 28.40 -20.67
C VAL A 10 20.61 26.87 -20.61
N VAL A 11 21.85 26.36 -20.64
CA VAL A 11 22.12 24.92 -20.50
C VAL A 11 21.81 24.41 -19.09
N PHE A 12 21.99 25.23 -18.04
CA PHE A 12 21.63 24.85 -16.67
C PHE A 12 20.12 24.86 -16.39
N LEU A 13 19.33 25.65 -17.13
CA LEU A 13 17.87 25.71 -16.99
C LEU A 13 17.12 24.65 -17.82
N ALA A 14 17.79 24.02 -18.78
CA ALA A 14 17.28 22.85 -19.50
C ALA A 14 17.47 21.56 -18.67
N GLY A 15 17.00 21.59 -17.42
CA GLY A 15 16.82 20.36 -16.64
C GLY A 15 15.82 19.48 -17.38
N CYS A 16 16.31 18.44 -18.04
CA CYS A 16 15.47 17.45 -18.71
C CYS A 16 14.50 16.83 -17.71
N SER A 17 13.22 17.21 -17.78
CA SER A 17 12.13 16.47 -17.14
C SER A 17 11.96 15.14 -17.89
N SER A 18 12.75 14.14 -17.51
CA SER A 18 12.59 12.78 -18.01
C SER A 18 11.24 12.24 -17.51
N LYS A 19 10.34 11.87 -18.43
CA LYS A 19 9.09 11.17 -18.07
C LYS A 19 9.44 9.81 -17.49
N HIS A 20 9.06 9.55 -16.24
CA HIS A 20 9.16 8.22 -15.66
C HIS A 20 8.11 7.31 -16.29
N ASP A 21 8.56 6.16 -16.80
CA ASP A 21 7.67 5.09 -17.22
C ASP A 21 7.32 4.21 -16.02
N TYR A 22 6.12 4.38 -15.48
CA TYR A 22 5.62 3.59 -14.35
C TYR A 22 5.17 2.17 -14.75
N THR A 23 5.18 1.84 -16.05
CA THR A 23 4.80 0.50 -16.56
C THR A 23 5.99 -0.45 -16.68
N ASN A 24 7.21 0.06 -16.50
CA ASN A 24 8.45 -0.70 -16.62
C ASN A 24 9.19 -0.75 -15.27
N PRO A 25 9.52 -1.94 -14.73
CA PRO A 25 9.29 -3.27 -15.27
C PRO A 25 7.81 -3.70 -15.23
N PRO A 26 7.37 -4.56 -16.17
CA PRO A 26 6.01 -5.08 -16.15
C PRO A 26 5.78 -5.94 -14.90
N TRP A 27 4.62 -5.78 -14.27
CA TRP A 27 4.20 -6.60 -13.13
C TRP A 27 3.23 -7.70 -13.58
N ASN A 28 3.54 -8.96 -13.27
CA ASN A 28 2.65 -10.10 -13.56
C ASN A 28 1.70 -10.36 -12.36
N PRO A 29 0.36 -10.14 -12.52
CA PRO A 29 -0.61 -10.29 -11.45
C PRO A 29 -0.95 -11.74 -11.08
N GLU A 30 -0.67 -12.72 -11.94
CA GLU A 30 -1.27 -14.06 -11.86
C GLU A 30 -1.05 -14.73 -10.51
N VAL A 31 0.20 -14.84 -10.07
CA VAL A 31 0.55 -15.50 -8.81
C VAL A 31 0.14 -14.67 -7.58
N PRO A 32 0.43 -13.35 -7.51
CA PRO A 32 -0.02 -12.51 -6.40
C PRO A 32 -1.53 -12.52 -6.18
N VAL A 33 -2.31 -12.39 -7.26
CA VAL A 33 -3.78 -12.40 -7.19
C VAL A 33 -4.29 -13.78 -6.78
N LYS A 34 -3.76 -14.87 -7.36
CA LYS A 34 -4.13 -16.24 -6.96
C LYS A 34 -3.91 -16.49 -5.47
N ARG A 35 -2.81 -15.97 -4.91
CA ARG A 35 -2.55 -16.03 -3.46
C ARG A 35 -3.49 -15.12 -2.69
N ALA A 36 -3.78 -13.91 -3.17
CA ALA A 36 -4.72 -13.01 -2.49
C ALA A 36 -6.15 -13.59 -2.42
N MET A 37 -6.59 -14.30 -3.46
CA MET A 37 -7.91 -14.94 -3.52
C MET A 37 -8.19 -15.93 -2.40
N GLN A 38 -7.16 -16.53 -1.77
CA GLN A 38 -7.36 -17.40 -0.60
C GLN A 38 -8.00 -16.66 0.59
N TRP A 39 -7.90 -15.33 0.61
CA TRP A 39 -8.43 -14.44 1.64
C TRP A 39 -9.80 -13.86 1.27
N MET A 40 -10.35 -14.19 0.10
CA MET A 40 -11.62 -13.65 -0.39
C MET A 40 -12.76 -13.73 0.63
N PRO A 41 -12.97 -14.83 1.38
CA PRO A 41 -14.04 -14.87 2.39
C PRO A 41 -13.89 -13.79 3.49
N ILE A 42 -12.65 -13.45 3.84
CA ILE A 42 -12.37 -12.38 4.82
C ILE A 42 -12.55 -11.01 4.16
N SER A 43 -12.12 -10.86 2.91
CA SER A 43 -12.30 -9.64 2.11
C SER A 43 -13.78 -9.32 1.88
N GLU A 44 -14.63 -10.33 1.63
CA GLU A 44 -16.09 -10.17 1.51
C GLU A 44 -16.72 -9.67 2.81
N LYS A 45 -16.36 -10.30 3.93
CA LYS A 45 -16.83 -9.90 5.26
C LYS A 45 -16.41 -8.46 5.60
N ALA A 46 -15.15 -8.11 5.34
CA ALA A 46 -14.62 -6.78 5.60
C ALA A 46 -15.21 -5.72 4.65
N GLY A 47 -15.36 -6.07 3.38
CA GLY A 47 -15.98 -5.21 2.37
C GLY A 47 -17.44 -4.89 2.68
N ALA A 48 -18.22 -5.90 3.10
CA ALA A 48 -19.59 -5.70 3.54
C ALA A 48 -19.69 -4.82 4.79
N ALA A 49 -18.76 -4.94 5.75
CA ALA A 49 -18.76 -4.15 6.97
C ALA A 49 -18.42 -2.66 6.74
N TRP A 50 -17.58 -2.37 5.73
CA TRP A 50 -17.07 -1.02 5.47
C TRP A 50 -17.63 -0.36 4.20
N GLY A 51 -18.43 -1.08 3.41
CA GLY A 51 -18.93 -0.58 2.12
C GLY A 51 -17.85 -0.49 1.05
N VAL A 52 -16.89 -1.40 1.06
CA VAL A 52 -15.75 -1.45 0.11
C VAL A 52 -15.84 -2.72 -0.73
N ASP A 53 -15.51 -2.63 -2.01
CA ASP A 53 -15.50 -3.78 -2.92
C ASP A 53 -14.46 -4.84 -2.49
N PRO A 54 -14.87 -6.10 -2.24
CA PRO A 54 -13.94 -7.20 -1.94
C PRO A 54 -12.86 -7.42 -3.01
N GLN A 55 -13.14 -7.11 -4.28
CA GLN A 55 -12.15 -7.19 -5.35
C GLN A 55 -11.07 -6.13 -5.20
N LEU A 56 -11.42 -4.91 -4.77
CA LEU A 56 -10.45 -3.86 -4.45
C LEU A 56 -9.55 -4.27 -3.28
N ILE A 57 -10.14 -4.81 -2.21
CA ILE A 57 -9.38 -5.34 -1.07
C ILE A 57 -8.40 -6.42 -1.53
N THR A 58 -8.86 -7.36 -2.36
CA THR A 58 -8.04 -8.46 -2.88
C THR A 58 -6.91 -7.95 -3.78
N ALA A 59 -7.16 -6.94 -4.62
CA ALA A 59 -6.15 -6.30 -5.45
C ALA A 59 -5.06 -5.63 -4.60
N ILE A 60 -5.46 -4.90 -3.55
CA ILE A 60 -4.51 -4.30 -2.59
C ILE A 60 -3.65 -5.38 -1.94
N ILE A 61 -4.24 -6.48 -1.45
CA ILE A 61 -3.49 -7.59 -0.85
C ILE A 61 -2.46 -8.17 -1.84
N ALA A 62 -2.84 -8.34 -3.11
CA ALA A 62 -1.96 -8.85 -4.16
C ALA A 62 -0.75 -7.92 -4.39
N ILE A 63 -0.97 -6.61 -4.43
CA ILE A 63 0.07 -5.60 -4.66
C ILE A 63 0.98 -5.47 -3.43
N GLU A 64 0.40 -5.39 -2.24
CA GLU A 64 1.12 -5.04 -1.01
C GLU A 64 1.92 -6.20 -0.41
N SER A 65 1.39 -7.42 -0.48
CA SER A 65 2.01 -8.59 0.18
C SER A 65 2.13 -9.82 -0.70
N GLY A 66 1.52 -9.80 -1.90
CA GLY A 66 1.35 -11.01 -2.71
C GLY A 66 0.58 -12.12 -1.98
N GLY A 67 -0.30 -11.74 -1.05
CA GLY A 67 -1.09 -12.65 -0.23
C GLY A 67 -0.35 -13.29 0.96
N ASN A 68 0.83 -12.79 1.35
CA ASN A 68 1.59 -13.32 2.49
C ASN A 68 1.32 -12.50 3.78
N PRO A 69 0.70 -13.10 4.82
CA PRO A 69 0.32 -12.38 6.04
C PRO A 69 1.50 -12.08 6.97
N ALA A 70 2.68 -12.67 6.73
CA ALA A 70 3.86 -12.47 7.57
C ALA A 70 4.77 -11.31 7.09
N VAL A 71 4.44 -10.65 5.97
CA VAL A 71 5.27 -9.59 5.38
C VAL A 71 5.38 -8.40 6.32
N VAL A 72 6.63 -7.93 6.50
CA VAL A 72 6.92 -6.67 7.16
C VAL A 72 7.83 -5.87 6.25
N SER A 73 7.41 -4.69 5.81
CA SER A 73 8.24 -3.82 4.98
C SER A 73 9.37 -3.17 5.80
N LYS A 74 10.37 -2.66 5.09
CA LYS A 74 11.46 -1.86 5.69
C LYS A 74 10.97 -0.64 6.48
N SER A 75 9.79 -0.11 6.12
CA SER A 75 9.20 1.06 6.76
C SER A 75 8.29 0.74 7.96
N GLY A 76 8.13 -0.56 8.28
CA GLY A 76 7.30 -1.05 9.38
C GLY A 76 5.83 -1.29 9.05
N ALA A 77 5.47 -1.39 7.76
CA ALA A 77 4.14 -1.82 7.34
C ALA A 77 4.01 -3.35 7.46
N VAL A 78 2.85 -3.86 7.88
CA VAL A 78 2.68 -5.25 8.35
C VAL A 78 1.48 -5.92 7.68
N GLY A 79 1.68 -7.19 7.34
CA GLY A 79 0.62 -8.12 6.96
C GLY A 79 0.11 -7.95 5.53
N LEU A 80 -1.10 -8.47 5.30
CA LEU A 80 -1.68 -8.65 3.96
C LEU A 80 -1.89 -7.33 3.21
N MET A 81 -2.37 -6.30 3.90
CA MET A 81 -2.66 -4.97 3.37
C MET A 81 -1.61 -3.93 3.75
N GLN A 82 -0.44 -4.37 4.27
CA GLN A 82 0.67 -3.50 4.66
C GLN A 82 0.24 -2.29 5.50
N LEU A 83 -0.43 -2.56 6.62
CA LEU A 83 -0.83 -1.55 7.58
C LEU A 83 0.34 -1.17 8.49
N LYS A 84 0.52 0.12 8.77
CA LYS A 84 1.55 0.59 9.70
C LYS A 84 0.90 0.94 11.04
N PRO A 85 1.35 0.35 12.16
CA PRO A 85 0.79 0.63 13.49
C PRO A 85 0.65 2.13 13.78
N SER A 86 1.72 2.88 13.56
CA SER A 86 1.80 4.28 13.96
C SER A 86 1.05 5.27 13.08
N THR A 87 0.53 4.84 11.94
CA THR A 87 -0.27 5.68 11.03
C THR A 87 -1.64 5.04 10.80
N SER A 88 -1.80 4.23 9.75
CA SER A 88 -3.09 3.66 9.36
C SER A 88 -3.73 2.84 10.49
N GLY A 89 -2.94 2.05 11.23
CA GLY A 89 -3.45 1.30 12.38
C GLY A 89 -4.02 2.20 13.48
N ARG A 90 -3.32 3.29 13.80
CA ARG A 90 -3.75 4.30 14.78
C ARG A 90 -5.00 5.05 14.33
N ASP A 91 -5.10 5.37 13.05
CA ASP A 91 -6.27 6.07 12.49
C ASP A 91 -7.52 5.18 12.55
N VAL A 92 -7.38 3.89 12.25
CA VAL A 92 -8.45 2.90 12.42
C VAL A 92 -8.86 2.77 13.88
N TYR A 93 -7.88 2.68 14.81
CA TYR A 93 -8.17 2.63 16.25
C TYR A 93 -8.98 3.83 16.70
N ARG A 94 -8.57 5.04 16.27
CA ARG A 94 -9.31 6.27 16.57
C ARG A 94 -10.72 6.23 16.01
N ARG A 95 -10.91 5.75 14.77
CA ARG A 95 -12.23 5.61 14.14
C ARG A 95 -13.14 4.64 14.91
N MET A 96 -12.57 3.58 15.48
CA MET A 96 -13.27 2.62 16.33
C MET A 96 -13.51 3.10 17.76
N GLY A 97 -13.02 4.30 18.12
CA GLY A 97 -13.10 4.82 19.49
C GLY A 97 -12.12 4.17 20.46
N TRP A 98 -11.11 3.45 19.96
CA TRP A 98 -10.07 2.81 20.76
C TRP A 98 -8.86 3.73 20.93
N ARG A 99 -8.13 3.53 22.03
CA ARG A 99 -6.88 4.26 22.32
C ARG A 99 -5.68 3.45 21.82
N GLY A 100 -4.60 4.16 21.46
CA GLY A 100 -3.34 3.54 21.05
C GLY A 100 -3.31 3.14 19.58
N GLU A 101 -2.57 2.07 19.30
CA GLU A 101 -2.37 1.52 17.94
C GLU A 101 -2.27 -0.02 18.01
N PRO A 102 -2.56 -0.74 16.90
CA PRO A 102 -2.47 -2.18 16.87
C PRO A 102 -1.02 -2.65 16.98
N SER A 103 -0.81 -3.79 17.64
CA SER A 103 0.51 -4.40 17.72
C SER A 103 0.92 -5.06 16.40
N VAL A 104 2.23 -5.29 16.20
CA VAL A 104 2.73 -6.03 15.03
C VAL A 104 2.15 -7.45 14.97
N SER A 105 2.01 -8.13 16.10
CA SER A 105 1.40 -9.47 16.16
C SER A 105 -0.06 -9.45 15.77
N GLU A 106 -0.81 -8.43 16.20
CA GLU A 106 -2.19 -8.22 15.79
C GLU A 106 -2.30 -7.97 14.28
N LEU A 107 -1.44 -7.13 13.70
CA LEU A 107 -1.45 -6.88 12.26
C LEU A 107 -0.96 -8.06 11.41
N LYS A 108 -0.29 -9.07 12.01
CA LYS A 108 0.02 -10.34 11.34
C LYS A 108 -1.16 -11.30 11.28
N ASN A 109 -2.21 -11.08 12.09
CA ASN A 109 -3.43 -11.86 12.00
C ASN A 109 -4.21 -11.46 10.73
N PRO A 110 -4.49 -12.39 9.80
CA PRO A 110 -5.16 -12.08 8.54
C PRO A 110 -6.50 -11.38 8.70
N GLU A 111 -7.34 -11.84 9.62
CA GLU A 111 -8.68 -11.28 9.84
C GLU A 111 -8.62 -9.86 10.42
N ARG A 112 -7.73 -9.62 11.39
CA ARG A 112 -7.51 -8.27 11.93
C ARG A 112 -6.91 -7.33 10.88
N ASN A 113 -5.92 -7.79 10.12
CA ASN A 113 -5.29 -6.98 9.08
C ASN A 113 -6.30 -6.58 7.98
N ILE A 114 -7.07 -7.54 7.46
CA ILE A 114 -8.06 -7.27 6.41
C ILE A 114 -9.25 -6.48 6.93
N SER A 115 -9.68 -6.65 8.18
CA SER A 115 -10.78 -5.85 8.73
C SER A 115 -10.40 -4.39 9.01
N MET A 116 -9.11 -4.10 9.21
CA MET A 116 -8.60 -2.75 9.46
C MET A 116 -8.19 -2.00 8.18
N GLY A 117 -7.99 -2.68 7.05
CA GLY A 117 -7.49 -2.05 5.83
C GLY A 117 -8.52 -1.36 4.91
N PRO A 118 -9.80 -1.72 4.84
CA PRO A 118 -10.78 -1.01 4.02
C PRO A 118 -11.09 0.45 4.39
N PRO A 119 -11.09 0.87 5.67
CA PRO A 119 -11.47 2.23 6.05
C PRO A 119 -10.34 3.29 5.94
N ILE A 120 -9.18 2.92 5.41
CA ILE A 120 -8.00 3.81 5.23
C ILE A 120 -7.86 4.31 3.79
#